data_AF-A0A7V4J4K0-F1
#
_entry.id   AF-A0A7V4J4K0-F1
#
_cell.length_a   1.000
_cell.length_b   1.000
_cell.length_c   1.000
_cell.angle_alpha   90.00
_cell.angle_beta   90.00
_cell.angle_gamma   90.00
#
_symmetry.space_group_name_H-M   'P 1'
#
loop_
_entity.id
_entity.type
_entity.pdbx_description
1 polymer ?
#
loop_
_entity_poly.entity_id
_entity_poly.type
_entity_poly.pdbx_seq_one_letter_code
_entity_poly.pdbx_strand_id
1 'polypeptide(L)'
;MGGWRALTPEGRFPVAALLLQVPAALVDVNVHPAKTEVRFRHGGLVHDFVRDTLREVLEERRPVPPLAHRALSPPFPLPRSLAAIIGRVLWSRHFSAAFPVCP
;
A
#
# COMPACT_ATOMS: atom_id res chain seq x y z
N MET A 1 -14.37 -3.47 17.43
CA MET A 1 -13.02 -3.82 16.92
C MET A 1 -13.09 -3.90 15.42
N GLY A 2 -12.46 -2.98 14.69
CA GLY A 2 -12.45 -2.95 13.23
C GLY A 2 -11.65 -1.74 12.78
N GLY A 3 -10.59 -1.95 12.04
CA GLY A 3 -9.70 -0.89 11.57
C GLY A 3 -8.81 -1.47 10.48
N TRP A 4 -7.90 -0.67 9.96
CA TRP A 4 -6.98 -1.09 8.89
C TRP A 4 -6.21 -2.38 9.19
N ARG A 5 -6.02 -2.78 10.46
CA ARG A 5 -5.35 -4.04 10.84
C ARG A 5 -5.95 -5.29 10.23
N ALA A 6 -7.26 -5.32 9.97
CA ALA A 6 -7.90 -6.48 9.34
C ALA A 6 -7.56 -6.60 7.84
N LEU A 7 -7.09 -5.51 7.23
CA LEU A 7 -6.76 -5.43 5.81
C LEU A 7 -5.25 -5.52 5.56
N THR A 8 -4.44 -5.39 6.61
CA THR A 8 -2.98 -5.54 6.54
C THR A 8 -2.59 -6.97 6.90
N PRO A 9 -1.72 -7.63 6.10
CA PRO A 9 -1.19 -8.94 6.47
C PRO A 9 -0.52 -8.92 7.85
N GLU A 10 -0.60 -10.03 8.58
CA GLU A 10 0.04 -10.15 9.88
C GLU A 10 1.55 -9.83 9.81
N GLY A 11 2.04 -9.11 10.82
CA GLY A 11 3.43 -8.68 10.88
C GLY A 11 3.80 -7.53 9.92
N ARG A 12 2.85 -6.96 9.16
CA ARG A 12 3.07 -5.77 8.35
C ARG A 12 2.38 -4.55 8.95
N PHE A 13 2.95 -3.38 8.68
CA PHE A 13 2.39 -2.08 9.04
C PHE A 13 2.10 -1.29 7.77
N PRO A 14 0.93 -0.65 7.66
CA PRO A 14 0.65 0.22 6.54
C PRO A 14 1.52 1.48 6.63
N VAL A 15 1.97 1.96 5.48
CA VAL A 15 2.59 3.28 5.34
C VAL A 15 1.51 4.23 4.83
N ALA A 16 1.31 5.35 5.51
CA ALA A 16 0.33 6.35 5.12
C ALA A 16 0.87 7.76 5.37
N ALA A 17 0.51 8.68 4.49
CA ALA A 17 0.66 10.11 4.68
C ALA A 17 -0.73 10.73 4.65
N LEU A 18 -1.16 11.33 5.76
CA LEU A 18 -2.48 11.91 5.91
C LEU A 18 -2.35 13.42 6.07
N LEU A 19 -3.10 14.18 5.26
CA LEU A 19 -3.22 15.61 5.41
C LEU A 19 -4.55 15.91 6.11
N LEU A 20 -4.48 16.43 7.33
CA LEU A 20 -5.66 16.80 8.11
C LEU A 20 -5.83 18.31 8.09
N GLN A 21 -6.96 18.77 7.57
CA GLN A 21 -7.36 20.18 7.64
C GLN A 21 -8.23 20.38 8.88
N VAL A 22 -7.73 21.14 9.85
CA VAL A 22 -8.43 21.40 11.11
C VAL A 22 -8.32 22.89 11.44
N PRO A 23 -9.40 23.55 11.92
CA PRO A 23 -9.33 24.93 12.39
C PRO A 23 -8.30 25.09 13.51
N ALA A 24 -7.44 26.11 13.42
CA ALA A 24 -6.38 26.36 14.41
C ALA A 24 -6.91 26.52 15.84
N ALA A 25 -8.15 27.02 16.02
CA ALA A 25 -8.78 27.15 17.34
C ALA A 25 -8.98 25.80 18.06
N LEU A 26 -9.04 24.69 17.32
CA LEU A 26 -9.28 23.34 17.83
C LEU A 26 -7.99 22.53 18.04
N VAL A 27 -6.82 23.13 17.75
CA VAL A 27 -5.51 22.49 17.82
C VAL A 27 -4.57 23.35 18.67
N ASP A 28 -3.99 22.73 19.70
CA ASP A 28 -2.92 23.32 20.49
C ASP A 28 -1.57 22.78 20.02
N VAL A 29 -0.75 23.68 19.48
CA VAL A 29 0.59 23.39 18.97
C VAL A 29 1.68 23.59 20.03
N ASN A 30 1.35 24.15 21.20
CA ASN A 30 2.31 24.53 22.23
C ASN A 30 2.63 23.39 23.21
N VAL A 31 2.46 22.13 22.79
CA VAL A 31 2.58 20.96 23.68
C VAL A 31 3.97 20.36 23.76
N HIS A 32 4.83 20.59 22.77
CA HIS A 32 6.20 20.07 22.79
C HIS A 32 7.21 21.10 22.27
N PRO A 33 8.39 21.26 22.91
CA PRO A 33 9.41 22.24 22.49
C PRO A 33 9.93 22.01 21.07
N ALA A 34 9.91 20.76 20.58
CA ALA A 34 10.30 20.40 19.20
C ALA A 34 9.17 20.54 18.16
N LYS A 35 7.95 20.92 18.57
CA LYS A 35 6.74 21.03 17.71
C LYS A 35 6.37 19.77 16.90
N THR A 36 6.86 18.60 17.30
CA THR A 36 6.57 17.31 16.63
C THR A 36 5.16 16.80 16.91
N GLU A 37 4.51 17.34 17.94
CA GLU A 37 3.22 16.88 18.44
C GLU A 37 2.23 18.03 18.53
N VAL A 38 0.96 17.72 18.31
CA VAL A 38 -0.16 18.65 18.45
C VAL A 38 -1.23 18.02 19.32
N ARG A 39 -1.90 18.82 20.15
CA ARG A 39 -3.02 18.38 20.98
C ARG A 39 -4.32 18.91 20.41
N PHE A 40 -5.19 17.99 20.00
CA PHE A 40 -6.55 18.34 19.61
C PHE A 40 -7.41 18.59 20.84
N ARG A 41 -8.22 19.66 20.82
CA ARG A 41 -9.22 19.92 21.87
C ARG A 41 -10.22 18.77 22.02
N HIS A 42 -10.59 18.16 20.90
CA HIS A 42 -11.49 17.00 20.83
C HIS A 42 -10.81 15.79 20.17
N GLY A 43 -9.75 15.28 20.80
CA GLY A 43 -8.93 14.18 20.24
C GLY A 43 -9.72 12.90 19.90
N GLY A 44 -10.76 12.57 20.68
CA GLY A 44 -11.62 11.41 20.39
C GLY A 44 -12.35 11.53 19.06
N LEU A 45 -12.93 12.71 18.78
CA LEU A 45 -13.62 12.96 17.51
C LEU A 45 -12.68 12.88 16.31
N VAL A 46 -11.48 13.43 16.43
CA VAL A 46 -10.47 13.35 15.35
C VAL A 46 -10.04 11.91 15.11
N HIS A 47 -9.82 11.14 16.19
CA HIS A 47 -9.48 9.73 16.10
C HIS A 47 -10.58 8.92 15.41
N ASP A 48 -11.82 9.07 15.84
CA ASP A 48 -12.96 8.32 15.29
C ASP A 48 -13.20 8.70 13.82
N PHE A 49 -13.13 9.99 13.48
CA PHE A 49 -13.21 10.47 12.10
C PHE A 49 -12.15 9.82 11.21
N VAL A 50 -10.87 9.84 11.61
CA VAL A 50 -9.79 9.24 10.82
C VAL A 50 -9.96 7.74 10.71
N ARG A 51 -10.29 7.04 11.81
CA ARG A 51 -10.48 5.59 11.82
C ARG A 51 -11.60 5.18 10.87
N ASP A 52 -12.74 5.85 10.94
CA ASP A 52 -13.95 5.44 10.22
C ASP A 52 -13.81 5.78 8.73
N THR A 53 -13.25 6.95 8.39
CA THR A 53 -12.92 7.31 6.99
C THR A 53 -11.94 6.32 6.37
N LEU A 54 -10.87 5.94 7.09
CA LEU A 54 -9.91 4.96 6.58
C LEU A 54 -10.54 3.59 6.41
N ARG A 55 -11.45 3.18 7.31
CA ARG A 55 -12.14 1.91 7.19
C ARG A 55 -12.99 1.89 5.92
N GLU A 56 -13.82 2.91 5.72
CA GLU A 56 -14.73 3.02 4.58
C GLU A 56 -13.96 2.98 3.25
N VAL A 57 -12.92 3.80 3.11
CA VAL A 57 -12.11 3.86 1.88
C VAL A 57 -11.37 2.55 1.61
N LEU A 58 -10.83 1.90 2.64
CA LEU A 58 -10.08 0.66 2.46
C LEU A 58 -11.01 -0.55 2.19
N GLU A 59 -12.22 -0.54 2.73
CA GLU A 59 -13.26 -1.52 2.42
C GLU A 59 -13.75 -1.37 0.98
N GLU A 60 -13.98 -0.13 0.52
CA GLU A 60 -14.37 0.17 -0.87
C GLU A 60 -13.29 -0.28 -1.87
N ARG A 61 -12.02 0.03 -1.58
CA ARG A 61 -10.90 -0.25 -2.49
C ARG A 61 -10.27 -1.62 -2.33
N ARG A 62 -10.87 -2.50 -1.50
CA ARG A 62 -10.32 -3.77 -1.00
C ARG A 62 -9.09 -4.23 -1.78
N PRO A 63 -7.87 -3.87 -1.32
CA PRO A 63 -6.67 -4.13 -2.09
C PRO A 63 -6.51 -5.64 -2.23
N VAL A 64 -6.68 -6.14 -3.46
CA VAL A 64 -6.29 -7.50 -3.80
C VAL A 64 -4.79 -7.54 -3.59
N PRO A 65 -4.26 -8.36 -2.67
CA PRO A 65 -2.82 -8.50 -2.53
C PRO A 65 -2.30 -8.84 -3.92
N PRO A 66 -1.29 -8.12 -4.46
CA PRO A 66 -0.65 -8.60 -5.66
C PRO A 66 -0.27 -10.03 -5.35
N LEU A 67 -0.77 -10.98 -6.15
CA LEU A 67 -0.38 -12.37 -6.03
C LEU A 67 1.13 -12.33 -5.95
N ALA A 68 1.67 -12.65 -4.76
CA ALA A 68 3.09 -12.78 -4.62
C ALA A 68 3.43 -13.80 -5.69
N HIS A 69 4.11 -13.36 -6.75
CA HIS A 69 4.84 -14.26 -7.61
C HIS A 69 5.97 -14.78 -6.73
N ARG A 70 5.63 -15.60 -5.74
CA ARG A 70 6.52 -16.64 -5.32
C ARG A 70 6.68 -17.41 -6.62
N ALA A 71 7.76 -17.06 -7.34
CA ALA A 71 8.22 -17.81 -8.47
C ALA A 71 8.16 -19.23 -7.97
N LEU A 72 7.20 -20.00 -8.48
CA LEU A 72 7.13 -21.41 -8.20
C LEU A 72 8.41 -21.91 -8.86
N SER A 73 9.50 -21.93 -8.11
CA SER A 73 10.71 -22.60 -8.52
C SER A 73 10.23 -24.00 -8.86
N PRO A 74 10.33 -24.43 -10.12
CA PRO A 74 9.89 -25.77 -10.46
C PRO A 74 10.64 -26.73 -9.54
N PRO A 75 9.97 -27.76 -8.99
CA PRO A 75 10.57 -28.68 -8.02
C PRO A 75 11.80 -29.43 -8.59
N PHE A 76 12.06 -29.28 -9.89
CA PHE A 76 13.21 -29.81 -10.60
C PHE A 76 13.80 -28.75 -11.54
N PRO A 77 15.12 -28.76 -11.77
CA PRO A 77 15.73 -27.94 -12.80
C PRO A 77 15.21 -28.37 -14.18
N LEU A 78 14.64 -27.43 -14.94
CA LEU A 78 14.18 -27.71 -16.30
C LEU A 78 15.38 -28.03 -17.20
N PRO A 79 15.29 -29.07 -18.06
CA PRO A 79 16.31 -29.29 -19.09
C PRO A 79 16.38 -28.07 -20.02
N ARG A 80 17.59 -27.74 -20.50
CA ARG A 80 17.88 -26.52 -21.29
C ARG A 80 16.94 -26.33 -22.50
N SER A 81 16.45 -27.43 -23.08
CA SER A 81 15.49 -27.40 -24.20
C SER A 81 14.12 -26.83 -23.80
N LEU A 82 13.62 -27.11 -22.59
CA LEU A 82 12.33 -26.63 -22.09
C LEU A 82 12.40 -25.19 -21.58
N ALA A 83 13.52 -24.79 -20.97
CA ALA A 83 13.77 -23.39 -20.58
C ALA A 83 13.67 -22.43 -21.77
N ALA A 84 14.18 -22.85 -22.94
CA ALA A 84 14.12 -22.09 -24.18
C ALA A 84 12.69 -21.98 -24.77
N ILE A 85 11.82 -22.95 -24.48
CA ILE A 85 10.42 -22.95 -24.96
C ILE A 85 9.56 -22.03 -24.08
N ILE A 86 9.70 -22.11 -22.75
CA ILE A 86 8.96 -21.27 -21.81
C ILE A 86 9.34 -19.78 -21.96
N GLY A 87 10.63 -19.49 -22.14
CA GLY A 87 11.10 -18.13 -22.43
C GLY A 87 10.51 -17.55 -23.73
N ARG A 88 10.28 -18.38 -24.75
CA ARG A 88 9.70 -17.98 -26.03
C ARG A 88 8.20 -17.71 -25.95
N VAL A 89 7.48 -18.51 -25.15
CA VAL A 89 6.03 -18.37 -24.92
C VAL A 89 5.71 -17.14 -24.04
N LEU A 90 6.57 -16.83 -23.06
CA LEU A 90 6.39 -15.64 -22.21
C LEU A 90 6.74 -14.33 -22.94
N TRP A 91 7.72 -14.34 -23.85
CA TRP A 91 8.08 -13.15 -24.66
C TRP A 91 6.95 -12.77 -25.65
N SER A 92 6.31 -13.75 -26.28
CA SER A 92 5.40 -13.51 -27.42
C SER A 92 3.99 -13.02 -27.05
N ARG A 93 3.65 -12.90 -25.76
CA ARG A 93 2.28 -12.52 -25.32
C ARG A 93 2.13 -11.15 -24.65
N HIS A 94 3.19 -10.36 -24.40
CA HIS A 94 3.06 -9.16 -23.54
C HIS A 94 3.78 -7.87 -23.95
N PHE A 95 4.35 -7.72 -25.16
CA PHE A 95 5.00 -6.45 -25.51
C PHE A 95 4.57 -5.91 -26.88
N SER A 96 3.36 -5.34 -26.92
CA SER A 96 3.03 -4.22 -27.81
C SER A 96 2.98 -2.97 -26.94
N ALA A 97 4.12 -2.32 -26.75
CA ALA A 97 4.21 -0.95 -26.23
C ALA A 97 5.51 -0.35 -26.76
N ALA A 98 5.35 0.52 -27.76
CA ALA A 98 6.39 1.30 -28.37
C ALA A 98 7.02 2.26 -27.34
N PHE A 99 8.35 2.34 -27.33
CA PHE A 99 9.06 3.57 -26.99
C PHE A 99 10.29 3.72 -27.91
N PRO A 100 10.47 4.88 -28.57
CA PRO A 100 11.59 5.11 -29.46
C PRO A 100 12.83 5.48 -28.63
N VAL A 101 13.98 4.94 -29.02
CA VAL A 101 15.28 5.41 -28.54
C VAL A 101 15.89 6.23 -29.68
N CYS A 102 16.10 7.51 -29.42
CA CYS A 102 16.93 8.41 -30.22
C CYS A 102 18.04 8.97 -29.31
N PRO A 103 19.16 9.38 -29.91
CA PRO A 103 20.22 8.55 -30.48
C PRO A 103 21.36 8.27 -29.49
#